data_AF-A0A6N7S674-F1
#
_entry.id   AF-A0A6N7S674-F1
#
_cell.length_a   1.000
_cell.length_b   1.000
_cell.length_c   1.000
_cell.angle_alpha   90.00
_cell.angle_beta   90.00
_cell.angle_gamma   90.00
#
_symmetry.space_group_name_H-M   'P 1'
#
loop_
_entity.id
_entity.type
_entity.pdbx_description
1 polymer ?
#
loop_
_entity_poly.entity_id
_entity_poly.type
_entity_poly.pdbx_seq_one_letter_code
_entity_poly.pdbx_strand_id
1 'polypeptide(L)'
;MKKFINTAFIYALSAMAAGVFFREATRMLNYTDRTYLSLAHGHLFMLGTLFFLVVALLSKFIDFAETSSFRKAFVVYNIGLVWTVVLFLVHGWMQLQGMEVGAMIAGIAGLGHILWGIGLVWILNLIRSRA
;
A
#
# COMPACT_ATOMS: atom_id res chain seq x y z
N MET A 1 6.29 5.37 -17.85
CA MET A 1 5.83 3.97 -18.11
C MET A 1 6.63 2.86 -17.42
N LYS A 2 7.87 2.52 -17.85
CA LYS A 2 8.63 1.34 -17.31
C LYS A 2 8.69 1.32 -15.78
N LYS A 3 8.95 2.48 -15.18
CA LYS A 3 8.95 2.67 -13.73
C LYS A 3 7.66 2.19 -13.06
N PHE A 4 6.49 2.57 -13.57
CA PHE A 4 5.19 2.22 -12.98
C PHE A 4 4.90 0.73 -13.06
N ILE A 5 5.23 0.11 -14.19
CA ILE A 5 5.08 -1.34 -14.38
C ILE A 5 6.00 -2.10 -13.42
N ASN A 6 7.26 -1.67 -13.29
CA ASN A 6 8.19 -2.29 -12.33
C ASN A 6 7.70 -2.14 -10.89
N THR A 7 7.18 -0.96 -10.52
CA THR A 7 6.59 -0.73 -9.20
C THR A 7 5.38 -1.62 -8.97
N ALA A 8 4.46 -1.71 -9.93
CA ALA A 8 3.30 -2.60 -9.84
C ALA A 8 3.73 -4.07 -9.70
N PHE A 9 4.75 -4.50 -10.44
CA PHE A 9 5.27 -5.87 -10.35
C PHE A 9 5.88 -6.17 -8.98
N ILE A 10 6.66 -5.26 -8.42
CA ILE A 10 7.20 -5.40 -7.06
C ILE A 10 6.05 -5.52 -6.04
N TYR A 11 5.04 -4.66 -6.15
CA TYR A 11 3.86 -4.74 -5.27
C TYR A 11 3.07 -6.02 -5.46
N ALA A 12 2.99 -6.57 -6.67
CA ALA A 12 2.33 -7.85 -6.93
C ALA A 12 3.06 -8.99 -6.20
N LEU A 13 4.39 -9.04 -6.31
CA LEU A 13 5.20 -10.01 -5.58
C LEU A 13 5.02 -9.87 -4.06
N SER A 14 5.08 -8.64 -3.55
CA SER A 14 4.85 -8.38 -2.13
C SER A 14 3.43 -8.77 -1.69
N ALA A 15 2.42 -8.52 -2.52
CA ALA A 15 1.03 -8.90 -2.23
C ALA A 15 0.88 -10.41 -2.15
N MET A 16 1.50 -11.16 -3.07
CA MET A 16 1.48 -12.62 -3.03
C MET A 16 2.20 -13.15 -1.79
N ALA A 17 3.38 -12.62 -1.47
CA ALA A 17 4.11 -12.98 -0.26
C ALA A 17 3.30 -12.70 1.01
N ALA A 18 2.66 -11.52 1.11
CA ALA A 18 1.81 -11.16 2.24
C ALA A 18 0.57 -12.07 2.35
N GLY A 19 -0.03 -12.46 1.23
CA GLY A 19 -1.17 -13.39 1.20
C GLY A 19 -0.81 -14.79 1.69
N VAL A 20 0.34 -15.32 1.23
CA VAL A 20 0.86 -16.60 1.72
C VAL A 20 1.19 -16.52 3.20
N PHE A 21 1.88 -15.46 3.63
CA PHE A 21 2.24 -15.25 5.03
C PHE A 21 1.00 -15.21 5.94
N PHE A 22 -0.03 -14.44 5.59
CA PHE A 22 -1.30 -14.40 6.33
C PHE A 22 -1.92 -15.79 6.48
N ARG A 23 -2.01 -16.55 5.39
CA ARG A 23 -2.66 -17.87 5.38
C ARG A 23 -1.88 -18.90 6.21
N GLU A 24 -0.55 -18.89 6.13
CA GLU A 24 0.29 -19.83 6.87
C GLU A 24 0.41 -19.45 8.35
N ALA A 25 0.57 -18.16 8.68
CA ALA A 25 0.69 -17.70 10.07
C ALA A 25 -0.60 -17.94 10.88
N THR A 26 -1.77 -17.64 10.30
CA THR A 26 -3.05 -17.93 10.95
C THR A 26 -3.27 -19.43 11.15
N ARG A 27 -2.94 -20.25 10.16
CA ARG A 27 -3.04 -21.71 10.26
C ARG A 27 -2.15 -22.28 11.35
N MET A 28 -0.89 -21.84 11.43
CA MET A 28 0.07 -22.32 12.44
C MET A 28 -0.36 -22.01 13.87
N LEU A 29 -1.10 -20.93 14.07
CA LEU A 29 -1.57 -20.48 15.38
C LEU A 29 -3.04 -20.84 15.65
N ASN A 30 -3.69 -21.63 14.77
CA ASN A 30 -5.11 -21.98 14.83
C ASN A 30 -6.03 -20.74 14.99
N TYR A 31 -5.62 -19.60 14.42
CA TYR A 31 -6.33 -18.34 14.52
C TYR A 31 -7.41 -18.25 13.43
N THR A 32 -8.67 -18.09 13.82
CA THR A 32 -9.83 -18.12 12.90
C THR A 32 -10.49 -16.77 12.67
N ASP A 33 -10.19 -15.78 13.50
CA ASP A 33 -10.73 -14.43 13.38
C ASP A 33 -10.03 -13.60 12.31
N ARG A 34 -10.67 -12.50 11.89
CA ARG A 34 -10.08 -11.55 10.96
C ARG A 34 -8.89 -10.84 11.60
N THR A 35 -7.79 -10.76 10.86
CA THR A 35 -6.55 -10.08 11.30
C THR A 35 -6.18 -8.93 10.39
N TYR A 36 -5.44 -7.96 10.93
CA TYR A 36 -4.82 -6.89 10.15
C TYR A 36 -3.85 -7.42 9.08
N LEU A 37 -3.30 -8.63 9.25
CA LEU A 37 -2.44 -9.27 8.24
C LEU A 37 -3.19 -9.49 6.91
N SER A 38 -4.48 -9.79 6.96
CA SER A 38 -5.30 -9.96 5.74
C SER A 38 -5.41 -8.66 4.93
N LEU A 39 -5.34 -7.50 5.59
CA LEU A 39 -5.43 -6.19 4.94
C LEU A 39 -4.18 -5.87 4.14
N ALA A 40 -3.01 -6.36 4.57
CA ALA A 40 -1.73 -6.14 3.87
C ALA A 40 -1.79 -6.66 2.42
N HIS A 41 -2.31 -7.86 2.21
CA HIS A 41 -2.49 -8.44 0.87
C HIS A 41 -3.36 -7.54 -0.02
N GLY A 42 -4.55 -7.16 0.48
CA GLY A 42 -5.50 -6.35 -0.27
C GLY A 42 -4.96 -4.96 -0.63
N HIS A 43 -4.27 -4.29 0.30
CA HIS A 43 -3.71 -2.96 0.04
C HIS A 43 -2.54 -3.01 -0.93
N LEU A 44 -1.62 -3.97 -0.80
CA LEU A 44 -0.51 -4.14 -1.75
C LEU A 44 -1.03 -4.46 -3.15
N PHE A 45 -2.06 -5.30 -3.27
CA PHE A 45 -2.63 -5.66 -4.56
C PHE A 45 -3.40 -4.48 -5.18
N MET A 46 -4.33 -3.88 -4.43
CA MET A 46 -5.20 -2.85 -4.97
C MET A 46 -4.47 -1.53 -5.22
N LEU A 47 -3.75 -1.05 -4.20
CA LEU A 47 -3.12 0.28 -4.18
C LEU A 47 -1.67 0.24 -4.69
N GLY A 48 -1.01 -0.91 -4.59
CA GLY A 48 0.33 -1.10 -5.14
C GLY A 48 0.32 -1.63 -6.57
N THR A 49 -0.47 -2.65 -6.88
CA THR A 49 -0.41 -3.29 -8.21
C THR A 49 -1.36 -2.61 -9.19
N LEU A 50 -2.67 -2.73 -8.95
CA LEU A 50 -3.69 -2.29 -9.89
C LEU A 50 -3.67 -0.77 -10.09
N PHE A 51 -3.54 0.00 -9.01
CA PHE A 51 -3.42 1.46 -9.11
C PHE A 51 -2.23 1.88 -10.00
N PHE A 52 -1.03 1.30 -9.80
CA PHE A 52 0.12 1.67 -10.63
C PHE A 52 0.04 1.17 -12.07
N LEU A 53 -0.68 0.07 -12.34
CA LEU A 53 -1.01 -0.33 -13.72
C LEU A 53 -1.94 0.69 -14.39
N VAL A 54 -2.95 1.20 -13.68
CA VAL A 54 -3.83 2.27 -14.18
C VAL A 54 -3.04 3.55 -14.43
N VAL A 55 -2.18 3.96 -13.49
CA VAL A 55 -1.27 5.12 -13.68
C VAL A 55 -0.36 4.92 -14.89
N ALA A 56 0.17 3.70 -15.09
CA ALA A 56 0.98 3.38 -16.25
C ALA A 56 0.20 3.53 -17.57
N LEU A 57 -1.05 3.06 -17.60
CA LEU A 57 -1.93 3.18 -18.75
C LEU A 57 -2.26 4.64 -19.04
N LEU A 58 -2.67 5.42 -18.04
CA LEU A 58 -2.98 6.84 -18.18
C LEU A 58 -1.76 7.66 -18.64
N SER A 59 -0.56 7.29 -18.19
CA SER A 59 0.68 7.96 -18.63
C SER A 59 0.99 7.80 -20.12
N LYS A 60 0.28 6.92 -20.85
CA LYS A 60 0.36 6.84 -22.31
C LYS A 60 -0.46 7.92 -23.03
N PHE A 61 -1.52 8.39 -22.39
CA PHE A 61 -2.50 9.30 -23.01
C PHE A 61 -2.34 10.73 -22.51
N ILE A 62 -1.76 10.92 -21.32
CA ILE A 62 -1.68 12.20 -20.64
C ILE A 62 -0.24 12.45 -20.15
N ASP A 63 0.30 13.63 -20.46
CA ASP A 63 1.63 14.05 -20.03
C ASP A 63 1.61 14.69 -18.62
N PHE A 64 1.38 13.87 -17.60
CA PHE A 64 1.51 14.25 -16.19
C PHE A 64 2.75 13.64 -15.52
N ALA A 65 3.23 12.51 -16.07
CA ALA A 65 4.21 11.64 -15.46
C ALA A 65 5.65 12.16 -15.51
N GLU A 66 5.97 13.11 -16.40
CA GLU A 66 7.31 13.71 -16.53
C GLU A 66 7.54 14.92 -15.63
N THR A 67 6.51 15.36 -14.89
CA THR A 67 6.62 16.52 -14.01
C THR A 67 7.40 16.21 -12.72
N SER A 68 8.18 17.19 -12.25
CA SER A 68 8.88 17.10 -10.96
C SER A 68 7.89 16.96 -9.78
N SER A 69 6.69 17.53 -9.93
CA SER A 69 5.58 17.41 -8.98
C SER A 69 5.09 15.97 -8.87
N PHE A 70 4.87 15.30 -10.00
CA PHE A 70 4.48 13.89 -10.01
C PHE A 70 5.53 12.99 -9.35
N ARG A 71 6.82 13.26 -9.57
CA ARG A 71 7.90 12.50 -8.91
C ARG A 71 7.83 12.60 -7.39
N LYS A 72 7.52 13.78 -6.84
CA LYS A 72 7.33 13.98 -5.39
C LYS A 72 6.10 13.24 -4.89
N ALA A 73 4.96 13.42 -5.56
CA ALA A 73 3.70 12.75 -5.21
C ALA A 73 3.85 11.22 -5.22
N PHE A 74 4.55 10.68 -6.21
CA PHE A 74 4.87 9.26 -6.31
C PHE A 74 5.68 8.76 -5.11
N VAL A 75 6.70 9.50 -4.65
CA VAL A 75 7.50 9.10 -3.49
C VAL A 75 6.66 9.14 -2.21
N VAL A 76 5.90 10.22 -1.99
CA VAL A 76 5.00 10.36 -0.84
C VAL A 76 4.00 9.21 -0.77
N TYR A 77 3.37 8.87 -1.90
CA TYR A 77 2.43 7.77 -2.01
C TYR A 77 3.05 6.43 -1.61
N ASN A 78 4.23 6.10 -2.16
CA ASN A 78 4.88 4.82 -1.89
C ASN A 78 5.35 4.72 -0.43
N ILE A 79 5.88 5.79 0.14
CA ILE A 79 6.26 5.81 1.56
C ILE A 79 5.02 5.58 2.43
N GLY A 80 3.90 6.28 2.16
CA GLY A 80 2.66 6.09 2.91
C GLY A 80 2.09 4.67 2.79
N LEU A 81 2.10 4.09 1.59
CA LEU A 81 1.61 2.73 1.36
C LEU A 81 2.47 1.69 2.09
N VAL A 82 3.81 1.76 1.93
CA VAL A 82 4.74 0.85 2.61
C VAL A 82 4.62 0.98 4.12
N TRP A 83 4.53 2.21 4.64
CA TRP A 83 4.33 2.47 6.07
C TRP A 83 3.06 1.80 6.59
N THR A 84 1.94 1.98 5.88
CA THR A 84 0.66 1.37 6.24
C THR A 84 0.74 -0.15 6.26
N VAL A 85 1.37 -0.75 5.24
CA VAL A 85 1.53 -2.21 5.14
C VAL A 85 2.41 -2.76 6.25
N VAL A 86 3.54 -2.10 6.56
CA VAL A 86 4.42 -2.50 7.66
C VAL A 86 3.64 -2.53 8.97
N LEU A 87 2.79 -1.53 9.21
CA LEU A 87 2.00 -1.50 10.43
C LEU A 87 0.85 -2.50 10.44
N PHE A 88 0.24 -2.84 9.30
CA PHE A 88 -0.65 -4.00 9.24
C PHE A 88 0.05 -5.31 9.60
N LEU A 89 1.31 -5.48 9.18
CA LEU A 89 2.10 -6.66 9.54
C LEU A 89 2.43 -6.67 11.03
N VAL A 90 2.87 -5.55 11.61
CA VAL A 90 3.16 -5.45 13.05
C VAL A 90 1.91 -5.66 13.89
N HIS A 91 0.82 -4.95 13.59
CA HIS A 91 -0.45 -5.10 14.30
C HIS A 91 -1.01 -6.51 14.18
N GLY A 92 -1.03 -7.07 12.97
CA GLY A 92 -1.53 -8.42 12.75
C GLY A 92 -0.67 -9.46 13.45
N TRP A 93 0.64 -9.28 13.53
CA TRP A 93 1.52 -10.18 14.27
C TRP A 93 1.28 -10.11 15.78
N MET A 94 1.18 -8.90 16.34
CA MET A 94 0.82 -8.71 17.75
C MET A 94 -0.55 -9.33 18.09
N GLN A 95 -1.54 -9.14 17.21
CA GLN A 95 -2.87 -9.74 17.34
C GLN A 95 -2.81 -11.27 17.36
N LEU A 96 -1.99 -11.87 16.49
CA LEU A 96 -1.76 -13.31 16.46
C LEU A 96 -1.10 -13.84 17.75
N GLN A 97 -0.34 -13.01 18.46
CA GLN A 97 0.26 -13.34 19.75
C GLN A 97 -0.64 -13.01 20.95
N GLY A 98 -1.85 -12.51 20.74
CA GLY A 98 -2.77 -12.11 21.82
C GLY A 98 -2.31 -10.85 22.56
N MET A 99 -1.40 -10.06 21.97
CA MET A 99 -0.93 -8.80 22.56
C MET A 99 -1.92 -7.68 22.29
N GLU A 100 -2.19 -6.85 23.30
CA GLU A 100 -2.95 -5.62 23.09
C GLU A 100 -2.15 -4.60 22.28
N VAL A 101 -2.80 -4.03 21.28
CA VAL A 101 -2.25 -2.94 20.49
C VAL A 101 -2.44 -1.63 21.28
N GLY A 102 -1.35 -1.07 21.80
CA GLY A 102 -1.39 0.21 22.49
C GLY A 102 -1.77 1.39 21.58
N ALA A 103 -2.39 2.42 22.17
CA ALA A 103 -2.84 3.63 21.47
C ALA A 103 -1.74 4.33 20.64
N MET A 104 -0.48 4.23 21.08
CA MET A 104 0.68 4.74 20.35
C MET A 104 0.82 4.07 18.97
N ILE A 105 0.74 2.74 18.90
CA ILE A 105 0.91 1.99 17.65
C ILE A 105 -0.28 2.25 16.70
N ALA A 106 -1.49 2.41 17.25
CA ALA A 106 -2.65 2.84 16.49
C ALA A 106 -2.48 4.26 15.91
N GLY A 107 -1.93 5.20 16.69
CA GLY A 107 -1.62 6.55 16.22
C GLY A 107 -0.58 6.57 15.09
N ILE A 108 0.50 5.79 15.23
CA ILE A 108 1.54 5.66 14.20
C ILE A 108 0.97 5.01 12.92
N ALA A 109 0.00 4.10 13.05
CA ALA A 109 -0.71 3.53 11.90
C ALA A 109 -1.54 4.57 11.14
N GLY A 110 -2.17 5.49 11.86
CA GLY A 110 -2.90 6.62 11.27
C GLY A 110 -2.03 7.52 10.39
N LEU A 111 -0.75 7.72 10.75
CA LEU A 111 0.17 8.54 9.95
C LEU A 111 0.40 7.96 8.56
N GLY A 112 0.49 6.63 8.44
CA GLY A 112 0.60 5.97 7.14
C GLY A 112 -0.60 6.25 6.24
N HIS A 113 -1.80 6.19 6.81
CA HIS A 113 -3.06 6.50 6.13
C HIS A 113 -3.11 7.93 5.62
N ILE A 114 -2.71 8.90 6.46
CA ILE A 114 -2.67 10.31 6.09
C ILE A 114 -1.67 10.53 4.96
N LEU A 115 -0.45 9.99 5.09
CA LEU A 115 0.62 10.19 4.11
C LEU A 115 0.26 9.58 2.74
N TRP A 116 -0.28 8.36 2.75
CA TRP A 116 -0.76 7.70 1.54
C TRP A 116 -1.92 8.48 0.91
N GLY A 117 -2.88 8.95 1.72
CA GLY A 117 -4.02 9.75 1.25
C GLY A 117 -3.58 11.07 0.59
N ILE A 118 -2.62 11.78 1.18
CA ILE A 118 -2.02 12.98 0.58
C ILE A 118 -1.39 12.64 -0.78
N GLY A 119 -0.61 11.55 -0.85
CA GLY A 119 -0.01 11.09 -2.10
C GLY A 119 -1.04 10.75 -3.17
N LEU A 120 -2.15 10.09 -2.79
CA LEU A 120 -3.22 9.70 -3.70
C LEU A 120 -3.92 10.93 -4.29
N VAL A 121 -4.40 11.82 -3.43
CA VAL A 121 -5.10 13.04 -3.84
C VAL A 121 -4.19 13.91 -4.73
N TRP A 122 -2.90 13.98 -4.41
CA TRP A 122 -1.95 14.72 -5.22
C TRP A 122 -1.77 14.12 -6.62
N ILE A 123 -1.59 12.79 -6.73
CA ILE A 123 -1.51 12.11 -8.03
C ILE A 123 -2.80 12.34 -8.84
N LEU A 124 -3.97 12.18 -8.20
CA LEU A 124 -5.26 12.37 -8.87
C LEU A 124 -5.46 13.81 -9.36
N ASN A 125 -5.04 14.81 -8.57
CA ASN A 125 -5.10 16.21 -9.00
C ASN A 125 -4.17 16.49 -10.20
N LEU A 126 -2.99 15.87 -10.24
CA LEU A 126 -2.09 15.99 -11.40
C LEU A 126 -2.70 15.36 -12.65
N ILE A 127 -3.38 14.23 -12.53
CA ILE A 127 -4.10 13.61 -13.65
C ILE A 127 -5.27 14.51 -14.08
N ARG A 128 -6.10 14.98 -13.12
CA ARG A 128 -7.26 15.85 -13.37
C ARG A 128 -6.90 17.15 -14.08
N SER A 129 -5.77 17.76 -13.74
CA SER A 129 -5.33 19.04 -14.35
C SER A 129 -4.80 18.90 -15.78
N ARG A 130 -4.61 17.68 -16.28
CA ARG A 130 -4.03 17.39 -17.59
C ARG A 130 -4.95 16.54 -18.49
N ALA A 131 -6.05 16.03 -17.94
CA ALA A 131 -7.11 15.32 -18.66
C ALA A 131 -8.07 16.33 -19.33
#